data_AF-A0A6A4AGQ2-F1
#
_entry.id   AF-A0A6A4AGQ2-F1
#
_cell.length_a   1.000
_cell.length_b   1.000
_cell.length_c   1.000
_cell.angle_alpha   90.00
_cell.angle_beta   90.00
_cell.angle_gamma   90.00
#
_symmetry.space_group_name_H-M   'P 1'
#
loop_
_entity.id
_entity.type
_entity.pdbx_description
1 polymer ?
#
loop_
_entity_poly.entity_id
_entity_poly.type
_entity_poly.pdbx_seq_one_letter_code
_entity_poly.pdbx_strand_id
1 'polypeptide(L)'
;MKLFFAPIAAALTLLAAPVLAVEEEVKTLDELTAGSGLPPWPTRASTANNLVTAQDKVIGVGTYAGAPPIVYVGGNGTEYLTWGQRLAILAKAKHPAAAKLFMNWIVSTEVQESVVLETVRTDIAPSGSSHPWEISEANLDAFPLFMSNRAQVEALKQTFALYFGEVQGEPTPGYLGVHPGL
;
A
#
# COMPACT_ATOMS: atom_id res chain seq x y z
N MET A 1 39.75 21.44 13.49
CA MET A 1 39.02 20.16 13.55
C MET A 1 37.60 20.45 13.10
N LYS A 2 37.22 20.01 11.88
CA LYS A 2 35.89 20.21 11.30
C LYS A 2 34.99 19.06 11.77
N LEU A 3 33.84 19.38 12.36
CA LEU A 3 32.69 18.48 12.39
C LEU A 3 31.47 19.28 11.94
N PHE A 4 30.97 18.89 10.78
CA PHE A 4 29.72 19.34 10.19
C PHE A 4 28.57 18.65 10.92
N PHE A 5 27.63 19.41 11.47
CA PHE A 5 26.25 18.99 11.65
C PHE A 5 25.42 19.91 10.75
N ALA A 6 24.96 19.37 9.62
CA ALA A 6 24.05 20.07 8.73
C ALA A 6 22.62 19.97 9.29
N PRO A 7 21.87 21.09 9.35
CA PRO A 7 20.46 21.09 9.73
C PRO A 7 19.60 20.83 8.47
N ILE A 8 18.72 19.84 8.49
CA ILE A 8 17.70 19.71 7.44
C ILE A 8 16.40 20.33 7.98
N ALA A 9 16.38 21.65 7.90
CA ALA A 9 15.16 22.45 7.84
C ALA A 9 14.97 22.85 6.38
N ALA A 10 13.99 22.27 5.69
CA ALA A 10 13.49 22.74 4.40
C ALA A 10 12.16 22.01 4.11
N ALA A 11 11.09 22.61 3.62
CA ALA A 11 10.69 24.01 3.53
C ALA A 11 9.17 23.93 3.25
N LEU A 12 8.39 24.61 4.08
CA LEU A 12 6.97 24.84 3.88
C LEU A 12 6.83 26.00 2.87
N THR A 13 6.32 25.75 1.65
CA THR A 13 5.70 26.81 0.84
C THR A 13 4.56 26.25 0.00
N LEU A 14 3.37 26.70 0.39
CA LEU A 14 2.05 26.57 -0.20
C LEU A 14 1.90 27.58 -1.36
N LEU A 15 1.25 27.20 -2.48
CA LEU A 15 0.15 27.92 -3.16
C LEU A 15 0.02 27.62 -4.68
N ALA A 16 -1.24 27.34 -5.06
CA ALA A 16 -1.94 27.63 -6.31
C ALA A 16 -1.94 26.63 -7.51
N ALA A 17 -3.13 26.01 -7.67
CA ALA A 17 -3.89 25.68 -8.89
C ALA A 17 -3.51 24.45 -9.76
N PRO A 18 -4.46 23.91 -10.58
CA PRO A 18 -5.91 23.78 -10.42
C PRO A 18 -6.35 22.30 -10.35
N VAL A 19 -7.60 22.11 -9.90
CA VAL A 19 -8.36 20.85 -10.02
C VAL A 19 -8.45 20.45 -11.50
N LEU A 20 -7.92 19.28 -11.83
CA LEU A 20 -8.34 18.50 -12.99
C LEU A 20 -8.86 17.18 -12.43
N ALA A 21 -10.16 17.17 -12.12
CA ALA A 21 -10.90 15.95 -11.91
C ALA A 21 -10.88 15.18 -13.23
N VAL A 22 -10.09 14.10 -13.27
CA VAL A 22 -10.33 13.04 -14.26
C VAL A 22 -11.43 12.19 -13.65
N GLU A 23 -12.63 12.36 -14.20
CA GLU A 23 -13.77 11.47 -14.05
C GLU A 23 -13.30 10.06 -14.44
N GLU A 24 -12.95 9.23 -13.45
CA GLU A 24 -12.53 7.86 -13.73
C GLU A 24 -13.77 6.99 -13.86
N GLU A 25 -14.25 6.89 -15.10
CA GLU A 25 -15.19 5.88 -15.56
C GLU A 25 -14.63 4.50 -15.21
N VAL A 26 -15.42 3.69 -14.49
CA VAL A 26 -15.06 2.32 -14.10
C VAL A 26 -14.92 1.48 -15.37
N LYS A 27 -13.70 1.38 -15.88
CA LYS A 27 -13.41 0.54 -17.05
C LYS A 27 -13.44 -0.94 -16.66
N THR A 28 -14.09 -1.72 -17.51
CA THR A 28 -14.07 -3.18 -17.41
C THR A 28 -12.67 -3.73 -17.71
N LEU A 29 -12.39 -4.95 -17.25
CA LEU A 29 -11.10 -5.61 -17.46
C LEU A 29 -10.77 -5.79 -18.95
N ASP A 30 -11.81 -5.98 -19.77
CA ASP A 30 -11.73 -6.06 -21.22
C ASP A 30 -11.27 -4.71 -21.83
N GLU A 31 -11.78 -3.58 -21.32
CA GLU A 31 -11.41 -2.24 -21.78
C GLU A 31 -9.98 -1.85 -21.36
N LEU A 32 -9.54 -2.29 -20.18
CA LEU A 32 -8.16 -2.08 -19.71
C LEU A 32 -7.13 -2.84 -20.57
N THR A 33 -7.51 -4.01 -21.10
CA THR A 33 -6.61 -4.86 -21.88
C THR A 33 -6.70 -4.60 -23.40
N ALA A 34 -7.80 -4.02 -23.88
CA ALA A 34 -7.99 -3.69 -25.30
C ALA A 34 -7.11 -2.52 -25.81
N GLY A 35 -6.65 -1.64 -24.93
CA GLY A 35 -6.01 -0.36 -25.30
C GLY A 35 -4.48 -0.37 -25.47
N SER A 36 -3.80 -1.44 -25.08
CA SER A 36 -2.33 -1.49 -25.12
C SER A 36 -1.86 -2.93 -25.28
N GLY A 37 -1.04 -3.22 -26.30
CA GLY A 37 -0.33 -4.50 -26.37
C GLY A 37 0.35 -4.77 -25.03
N LEU A 38 0.10 -5.93 -24.44
CA LEU A 38 0.40 -6.28 -23.05
C LEU A 38 1.82 -5.81 -22.64
N PRO A 39 1.97 -4.69 -21.92
CA PRO A 39 3.26 -4.34 -21.36
C PRO A 39 3.61 -5.34 -20.25
N PRO A 40 4.89 -5.60 -19.96
CA PRO A 40 5.25 -6.40 -18.80
C PRO A 40 4.77 -5.70 -17.54
N TRP A 41 3.81 -6.31 -16.84
CA TRP A 41 3.27 -5.79 -15.59
C TRP A 41 4.31 -5.94 -14.47
N PRO A 42 4.51 -4.90 -13.63
CA PRO A 42 5.48 -4.98 -12.54
C PRO A 42 5.03 -5.96 -11.45
N THR A 43 5.99 -6.69 -10.86
CA THR A 43 5.74 -7.72 -9.83
C THR A 43 5.51 -7.18 -8.42
N ARG A 44 5.75 -5.87 -8.19
CA ARG A 44 5.62 -5.20 -6.89
C ARG A 44 4.87 -3.88 -7.02
N ALA A 45 3.97 -3.61 -6.08
CA ALA A 45 3.21 -2.37 -5.97
C ALA A 45 4.08 -1.09 -5.93
N SER A 46 5.25 -1.11 -5.28
CA SER A 46 6.16 0.05 -5.23
C SER A 46 6.76 0.42 -6.58
N THR A 47 6.87 -0.53 -7.52
CA THR A 47 7.41 -0.25 -8.85
C THR A 47 6.48 0.65 -9.64
N ALA A 48 5.16 0.46 -9.52
CA ALA A 48 4.18 1.35 -10.14
C ALA A 48 4.30 2.79 -9.60
N ASN A 49 4.45 2.97 -8.29
CA ASN A 49 4.73 4.30 -7.71
C ASN A 49 6.02 4.90 -8.27
N ASN A 50 7.10 4.13 -8.33
CA ASN A 50 8.39 4.62 -8.84
C ASN A 50 8.30 5.07 -10.31
N LEU A 51 7.56 4.35 -11.16
CA LEU A 51 7.35 4.71 -12.56
C LEU A 51 6.52 5.99 -12.71
N VAL A 52 5.54 6.20 -11.83
CA VAL A 52 4.77 7.46 -11.79
C VAL A 52 5.64 8.61 -11.28
N THR A 53 6.45 8.39 -10.24
CA THR A 53 7.40 9.40 -9.72
C THR A 53 8.43 9.80 -10.78
N ALA A 54 8.94 8.83 -11.55
CA ALA A 54 9.87 9.06 -12.65
C ALA A 54 9.22 9.73 -13.87
N GLN A 55 7.89 9.91 -13.88
CA GLN A 55 7.09 10.40 -15.00
C GLN A 55 7.14 9.49 -16.25
N ASP A 56 7.60 8.24 -16.10
CA ASP A 56 7.56 7.22 -17.16
C ASP A 56 6.14 6.69 -17.40
N LYS A 57 5.28 6.79 -16.37
CA LYS A 57 3.84 6.46 -16.41
C LYS A 57 3.03 7.56 -15.74
N VAL A 58 1.80 7.76 -16.21
CA VAL A 58 0.90 8.80 -15.69
C VAL A 58 0.06 8.30 -14.51
N ILE A 59 -0.32 7.02 -14.52
CA ILE A 59 -1.21 6.40 -13.53
C ILE A 59 -0.59 5.07 -13.07
N GLY A 60 -0.69 4.80 -11.78
CA GLY A 60 -0.38 3.51 -11.16
C GLY A 60 -1.57 3.02 -10.36
N VAL A 61 -1.98 1.77 -10.58
CA VAL A 61 -3.11 1.13 -9.88
C VAL A 61 -2.57 0.09 -8.90
N GLY A 62 -3.24 -0.08 -7.76
CA GLY A 62 -2.84 -1.05 -6.73
C GLY A 62 -1.58 -0.65 -5.97
N THR A 63 -1.35 0.66 -5.81
CA THR A 63 -0.22 1.19 -5.05
C THR A 63 -0.65 1.56 -3.63
N TYR A 64 0.30 2.00 -2.80
CA TYR A 64 0.01 2.53 -1.47
C TYR A 64 0.95 3.71 -1.25
N ALA A 65 0.48 4.76 -0.55
CA ALA A 65 1.25 5.94 -0.14
C ALA A 65 2.06 6.65 -1.26
N GLY A 66 1.66 7.87 -1.61
CA GLY A 66 2.41 8.75 -2.52
C GLY A 66 3.09 9.89 -1.76
N ALA A 67 4.27 10.30 -2.21
CA ALA A 67 4.82 11.62 -1.90
C ALA A 67 4.54 12.54 -3.10
N PRO A 68 4.41 13.87 -2.90
CA PRO A 68 4.34 14.82 -4.00
C PRO A 68 5.42 14.53 -5.05
N PRO A 69 5.08 14.54 -6.36
CA PRO A 69 3.85 15.09 -6.95
C PRO A 69 2.68 14.08 -7.12
N ILE A 70 2.75 12.88 -6.54
CA ILE A 70 1.69 11.87 -6.72
C ILE A 70 0.47 12.21 -5.87
N VAL A 71 -0.70 12.29 -6.51
CA VAL A 71 -2.00 12.37 -5.83
C VAL A 71 -2.61 10.97 -5.81
N TYR A 72 -2.98 10.49 -4.63
CA TYR A 72 -3.70 9.24 -4.50
C TYR A 72 -5.20 9.52 -4.64
N VAL A 73 -5.86 8.79 -5.53
CA VAL A 73 -7.30 8.91 -5.76
C VAL A 73 -7.96 7.69 -5.11
N GLY A 74 -8.63 7.93 -3.99
CA GLY A 74 -9.38 6.93 -3.22
C GLY A 74 -10.35 7.63 -2.28
N GLY A 75 -11.55 7.06 -2.11
CA GLY A 75 -12.68 7.75 -1.46
C GLY A 75 -13.46 8.64 -2.42
N ASN A 76 -14.49 9.34 -1.91
CA ASN A 76 -15.43 10.15 -2.70
C ASN A 76 -16.29 9.35 -3.71
N GLY A 77 -16.76 8.16 -3.30
CA GLY A 77 -17.61 7.27 -4.10
C GLY A 77 -16.89 6.16 -4.85
N THR A 78 -15.55 6.16 -4.88
CA THR A 78 -14.74 5.09 -5.47
C THR A 78 -14.26 4.09 -4.42
N GLU A 79 -14.55 2.81 -4.64
CA GLU A 79 -14.10 1.71 -3.79
C GLU A 79 -12.57 1.53 -3.82
N TYR A 80 -11.99 1.22 -2.66
CA TYR A 80 -10.57 0.90 -2.52
C TYR A 80 -10.35 -0.18 -1.45
N LEU A 81 -9.15 -0.77 -1.46
CA LEU A 81 -8.77 -1.84 -0.55
C LEU A 81 -8.02 -1.30 0.66
N THR A 82 -8.53 -1.56 1.86
CA THR A 82 -7.84 -1.30 3.13
C THR A 82 -7.87 -2.52 4.03
N TRP A 83 -6.81 -2.75 4.81
CA TRP A 83 -6.79 -3.76 5.87
C TRP A 83 -5.78 -3.41 6.95
N GLY A 84 -6.01 -3.88 8.17
CA GLY A 84 -5.03 -3.80 9.24
C GLY A 84 -3.93 -4.86 9.06
N GLN A 85 -2.68 -4.42 8.91
CA GLN A 85 -1.55 -5.34 8.86
C GLN A 85 -1.43 -6.13 10.18
N ARG A 86 -1.40 -7.46 10.08
CA ARG A 86 -1.43 -8.35 11.25
C ARG A 86 -0.03 -8.72 11.70
N LEU A 87 0.20 -8.66 13.01
CA LEU A 87 1.43 -9.05 13.68
C LEU A 87 1.12 -10.08 14.77
N ALA A 88 1.99 -11.07 14.96
CA ALA A 88 1.86 -12.08 16.02
C ALA A 88 3.23 -12.46 16.61
N ILE A 89 3.24 -12.86 17.88
CA ILE A 89 4.43 -13.44 18.52
C ILE A 89 4.35 -14.96 18.40
N LEU A 90 5.38 -15.58 17.85
CA LEU A 90 5.47 -17.05 17.79
C LEU A 90 5.59 -17.64 19.19
N ALA A 91 4.84 -18.72 19.46
CA ALA A 91 4.86 -19.40 20.75
C ALA A 91 6.25 -19.91 21.17
N LYS A 92 7.11 -20.22 20.19
CA LYS A 92 8.50 -20.66 20.38
C LYS A 92 9.53 -19.58 20.00
N ALA A 93 9.18 -18.30 20.08
CA ALA A 93 10.12 -17.22 19.79
C ALA A 93 11.35 -17.31 20.70
N LYS A 94 12.57 -17.22 20.13
CA LYS A 94 13.84 -17.22 20.89
C LYS A 94 13.94 -16.03 21.86
N HIS A 95 13.32 -14.90 21.52
CA HIS A 95 13.35 -13.66 22.30
C HIS A 95 11.93 -13.13 22.58
N PRO A 96 11.14 -13.79 23.46
CA PRO A 96 9.75 -13.42 23.69
C PRO A 96 9.61 -12.04 24.37
N ALA A 97 10.57 -11.64 25.20
CA ALA A 97 10.57 -10.31 25.82
C ALA A 97 10.74 -9.19 24.78
N ALA A 98 11.69 -9.36 23.84
CA ALA A 98 11.91 -8.41 22.75
C ALA A 98 10.70 -8.36 21.80
N ALA A 99 10.09 -9.51 21.49
CA ALA A 99 8.86 -9.56 20.68
C ALA A 99 7.70 -8.82 21.35
N LYS A 100 7.52 -8.96 22.67
CA LYS A 100 6.50 -8.20 23.43
C LYS A 100 6.81 -6.70 23.45
N LEU A 101 8.09 -6.33 23.62
CA LEU A 101 8.51 -4.94 23.55
C LEU A 101 8.18 -4.33 22.18
N PHE A 102 8.46 -5.05 21.10
CA PHE A 102 8.12 -4.61 19.74
C PHE A 102 6.60 -4.42 19.55
N MET A 103 5.78 -5.35 20.04
CA MET A 103 4.32 -5.22 19.98
C MET A 103 3.82 -4.01 20.78
N ASN A 104 4.37 -3.74 21.97
CA ASN A 104 4.02 -2.55 22.75
C ASN A 104 4.49 -1.26 22.08
N TRP A 105 5.69 -1.28 21.48
CA TRP A 105 6.23 -0.14 20.76
C TRP A 105 5.37 0.21 19.54
N ILE A 106 4.98 -0.77 18.72
CA ILE A 106 4.25 -0.47 17.48
C ILE A 106 2.85 0.12 17.72
N VAL A 107 2.20 -0.24 18.83
CA VAL A 107 0.88 0.31 19.23
C VAL A 107 0.98 1.52 20.16
N SER A 108 2.20 1.96 20.50
CA SER A 108 2.40 3.16 21.31
C SER A 108 1.87 4.41 20.61
N THR A 109 1.47 5.41 21.38
CA THR A 109 0.95 6.67 20.83
C THR A 109 1.97 7.32 19.88
N GLU A 110 3.23 7.39 20.31
CA GLU A 110 4.32 7.94 19.50
C GLU A 110 4.41 7.28 18.11
N VAL A 111 4.37 5.96 18.04
CA VAL A 111 4.50 5.23 16.76
C VAL A 111 3.23 5.34 15.93
N GLN A 112 2.05 5.27 16.55
CA GLN A 112 0.77 5.40 15.85
C GLN A 112 0.54 6.81 15.27
N GLU A 113 1.13 7.85 15.87
CA GLU A 113 1.03 9.23 15.37
C GLU A 113 2.12 9.62 14.37
N SER A 114 3.31 9.00 14.43
CA SER A 114 4.49 9.47 13.65
C SER A 114 5.00 8.51 12.58
N VAL A 115 4.71 7.21 12.70
CA VAL A 115 5.29 6.18 11.82
C VAL A 115 4.22 5.49 10.98
N VAL A 116 3.05 5.24 11.57
CA VAL A 116 1.96 4.54 10.89
C VAL A 116 1.10 5.53 10.13
N LEU A 117 0.81 5.25 8.86
CA LEU A 117 0.00 6.13 8.00
C LEU A 117 -1.46 6.22 8.46
N GLU A 118 -2.03 5.09 8.87
CA GLU A 118 -3.39 4.99 9.38
C GLU A 118 -3.37 4.26 10.73
N THR A 119 -3.77 4.96 11.78
CA THR A 119 -3.79 4.42 13.14
C THR A 119 -4.83 3.31 13.28
N VAL A 120 -4.49 2.25 14.02
CA VAL A 120 -5.42 1.18 14.41
C VAL A 120 -6.09 1.45 15.75
N ARG A 121 -5.71 2.54 16.42
CA ARG A 121 -6.23 2.93 17.73
C ARG A 121 -7.43 3.84 17.59
N THR A 122 -8.47 3.57 18.37
CA THR A 122 -9.72 4.35 18.39
C THR A 122 -9.62 5.63 19.22
N ASP A 123 -8.57 5.76 20.03
CA ASP A 123 -8.34 6.93 20.89
C ASP A 123 -7.37 7.96 20.30
N ILE A 124 -6.88 7.72 19.07
CA ILE A 124 -6.02 8.63 18.30
C ILE A 124 -6.81 9.06 17.07
N ALA A 125 -6.79 10.35 16.75
CA ALA A 125 -7.48 10.87 15.57
C ALA A 125 -6.91 10.25 14.28
N PRO A 126 -7.74 10.03 13.24
CA PRO A 126 -7.27 9.58 11.95
C PRO A 126 -6.36 10.63 11.30
N SER A 127 -5.49 10.20 10.39
CA SER A 127 -4.67 11.12 9.59
C SER A 127 -5.50 11.85 8.52
N GLY A 128 -6.62 11.25 8.09
CA GLY A 128 -7.64 11.84 7.22
C GLY A 128 -8.88 12.35 7.96
N SER A 129 -10.00 12.45 7.24
CA SER A 129 -11.28 12.94 7.79
C SER A 129 -12.02 11.91 8.66
N SER A 130 -11.70 10.62 8.51
CA SER A 130 -12.40 9.52 9.17
C SER A 130 -11.47 8.32 9.28
N HIS A 131 -11.74 7.43 10.24
CA HIS A 131 -11.00 6.18 10.30
C HIS A 131 -11.39 5.24 9.15
N PRO A 132 -10.52 4.30 8.74
CA PRO A 132 -10.84 3.36 7.67
C PRO A 132 -12.09 2.48 7.91
N TRP A 133 -12.43 2.18 9.17
CA TRP A 133 -13.64 1.41 9.51
C TRP A 133 -14.94 2.25 9.46
N GLU A 134 -14.83 3.57 9.28
CA GLU A 134 -15.97 4.48 9.16
C GLU A 134 -16.32 4.77 7.69
N ILE A 135 -15.49 4.30 6.75
CA ILE A 135 -15.61 4.54 5.31
C ILE A 135 -16.08 3.26 4.63
N SER A 136 -17.28 3.27 4.05
CA SER A 136 -17.87 2.12 3.36
C SER A 136 -17.01 1.63 2.19
N GLU A 137 -16.46 2.57 1.43
CA GLU A 137 -15.66 2.35 0.24
C GLU A 137 -14.29 1.74 0.54
N ALA A 138 -13.83 1.78 1.80
CA ALA A 138 -12.53 1.27 2.21
C ALA A 138 -12.47 -0.26 2.33
N ASN A 139 -13.62 -0.94 2.32
CA ASN A 139 -13.74 -2.40 2.29
C ASN A 139 -12.93 -3.15 3.37
N LEU A 140 -12.79 -2.55 4.57
CA LEU A 140 -11.90 -3.03 5.63
C LEU A 140 -12.15 -4.50 6.03
N ASP A 141 -13.42 -4.87 6.20
CA ASP A 141 -13.82 -6.23 6.60
C ASP A 141 -13.92 -7.20 5.41
N ALA A 142 -14.18 -6.66 4.22
CA ALA A 142 -14.37 -7.46 3.01
C ALA A 142 -13.07 -8.14 2.58
N PHE A 143 -11.92 -7.46 2.72
CA PHE A 143 -10.63 -8.05 2.32
C PHE A 143 -10.24 -9.30 3.13
N PRO A 144 -10.28 -9.30 4.49
CA PRO A 144 -10.09 -10.52 5.27
C PRO A 144 -11.07 -11.64 4.93
N LEU A 145 -12.34 -11.32 4.69
CA LEU A 145 -13.36 -12.28 4.32
C LEU A 145 -13.03 -12.93 2.96
N PHE A 146 -12.70 -12.11 1.97
CA PHE A 146 -12.24 -12.57 0.66
C PHE A 146 -11.01 -13.48 0.78
N MET A 147 -10.01 -13.06 1.56
CA MET A 147 -8.77 -13.82 1.75
C MET A 147 -8.96 -15.15 2.48
N SER A 148 -10.05 -15.30 3.25
CA SER A 148 -10.42 -16.55 3.92
C SER A 148 -10.91 -17.63 2.93
N ASN A 149 -11.50 -17.24 1.81
CA ASN A 149 -11.96 -18.16 0.77
C ASN A 149 -10.84 -18.40 -0.27
N ARG A 150 -9.93 -19.33 0.05
CA ARG A 150 -8.78 -19.62 -0.84
C ARG A 150 -9.20 -20.09 -2.24
N ALA A 151 -10.30 -20.82 -2.38
CA ALA A 151 -10.77 -21.29 -3.68
C ALA A 151 -11.18 -20.12 -4.59
N GLN A 152 -11.92 -19.15 -4.06
CA GLN A 152 -12.32 -17.96 -4.80
C GLN A 152 -11.11 -17.08 -5.17
N VAL A 153 -10.14 -16.93 -4.26
CA VAL A 153 -8.92 -16.17 -4.52
C VAL A 153 -8.11 -16.81 -5.66
N GLU A 154 -7.93 -18.14 -5.65
CA GLU A 154 -7.18 -18.81 -6.73
C GLU A 154 -7.92 -18.76 -8.08
N ALA A 155 -9.25 -18.90 -8.08
CA ALA A 155 -10.05 -18.75 -9.29
C ALA A 155 -9.90 -17.33 -9.89
N LEU A 156 -9.97 -16.29 -9.05
CA LEU A 156 -9.79 -14.91 -9.52
C LEU A 156 -8.38 -14.66 -10.08
N LYS A 157 -7.34 -15.22 -9.43
CA LYS A 157 -5.97 -15.15 -9.94
C LYS A 157 -5.82 -15.81 -11.31
N GLN A 158 -6.47 -16.96 -11.52
CA GLN A 158 -6.47 -17.63 -12.82
C GLN A 158 -7.16 -16.78 -13.89
N THR A 159 -8.30 -16.18 -13.55
CA THR A 159 -8.96 -15.21 -14.46
C THR A 159 -8.03 -14.07 -14.81
N PHE A 160 -7.37 -13.44 -13.83
CA PHE A 160 -6.42 -12.35 -14.08
C PHE A 160 -5.22 -12.79 -14.93
N ALA A 161 -4.73 -14.02 -14.79
CA ALA A 161 -3.65 -14.53 -15.64
C ALA A 161 -4.08 -14.66 -17.11
N LEU A 162 -5.36 -14.91 -17.40
CA LEU A 162 -5.90 -14.91 -18.76
C LEU A 162 -5.88 -13.51 -19.39
N TYR A 163 -6.03 -12.46 -18.58
CA TYR A 163 -6.08 -11.07 -19.02
C TYR A 163 -4.70 -10.41 -19.08
N PHE A 164 -3.87 -10.63 -18.06
CA PHE A 164 -2.59 -9.93 -17.90
C PHE A 164 -1.37 -10.77 -18.29
N GLY A 165 -1.57 -12.06 -18.55
CA GLY A 165 -0.50 -13.04 -18.68
C GLY A 165 0.05 -13.50 -17.32
N GLU A 166 0.97 -14.45 -17.36
CA GLU A 166 1.69 -14.90 -16.17
C GLU A 166 2.61 -13.80 -15.64
N VAL A 167 2.82 -13.78 -14.32
CA VAL A 167 3.74 -12.84 -13.67
C VAL A 167 5.16 -13.06 -14.18
N GLN A 168 5.77 -12.01 -14.73
CA GLN A 168 7.12 -12.05 -15.31
C GLN A 168 8.15 -11.35 -14.43
N GLY A 169 9.39 -11.83 -14.45
CA GLY A 169 10.53 -11.23 -13.74
C GLY A 169 10.79 -11.82 -12.36
N GLU A 170 11.97 -11.53 -11.81
CA GLU A 170 12.40 -12.06 -10.52
C GLU A 170 11.55 -11.50 -9.35
N PRO A 171 11.32 -12.30 -8.30
CA PRO A 171 10.66 -11.82 -7.11
C PRO A 171 11.51 -10.69 -6.49
N THR A 172 10.91 -9.53 -6.25
CA THR A 172 11.64 -8.35 -5.79
C THR A 172 12.36 -8.53 -4.44
N PRO A 173 11.87 -9.34 -3.48
CA PRO A 173 12.65 -9.69 -2.28
C PRO A 173 13.84 -10.64 -2.53
N GLY A 174 14.02 -11.12 -3.76
CA GLY A 174 14.94 -12.20 -4.10
C GLY A 174 14.45 -13.58 -3.65
N TYR A 175 15.30 -14.58 -3.79
CA TYR A 175 15.05 -15.95 -3.31
C TYR A 175 15.68 -16.15 -1.93
N LEU A 176 14.87 -15.98 -0.87
CA LEU A 176 15.32 -16.06 0.52
C LEU A 176 15.55 -17.49 1.04
N GLY A 177 15.07 -18.51 0.31
CA GLY A 177 15.12 -19.90 0.72
C GLY A 177 14.22 -20.21 1.94
N VAL A 178 14.46 -21.37 2.56
CA VAL A 178 13.61 -21.91 3.65
C VAL A 178 13.98 -21.33 5.02
N HIS A 179 15.22 -20.88 5.19
CA HIS A 179 15.77 -20.44 6.48
C HIS A 179 16.52 -19.10 6.40
N PRO A 180 15.85 -18.00 6.02
CA PRO A 180 16.48 -16.69 6.03
C PRO A 180 16.85 -16.27 7.46
N GLY A 181 18.13 -15.93 7.67
CA GLY A 181 18.62 -15.41 8.94
C GLY A 181 18.82 -16.43 10.07
N LEU A 182 18.89 -17.73 9.75
CA LEU A 182 19.44 -18.74 10.67
C LEU A 182 20.97 -18.76 10.65
#